data_AF-A0AAD7MD32-F1
#
_entry.id   AF-A0AAD7MD32-F1
#
_cell.length_a   1.000
_cell.length_b   1.000
_cell.length_c   1.000
_cell.angle_alpha   90.00
_cell.angle_beta   90.00
_cell.angle_gamma   90.00
#
_symmetry.space_group_name_H-M   'P 1'
#
loop_
_entity.id
_entity.type
_entity.pdbx_description
1 polymer ?
#
loop_
_entity_poly.entity_id
_entity_poly.type
_entity_poly.pdbx_seq_one_letter_code
_entity_poly.pdbx_strand_id
1 'polypeptide(L)'
;DLIQHFDDLAAKTAIPTLEDLLEHAHVLRECYATQAAYERAVDKSEHEEAEAHERFPEGTAWTAPCAPEEPTATSQKPPAGPQTHKEPAGFNGDRVLSNSILFLREFGWWVEMYYAIPEGDVGRLMEILKIYIFTFGGTANQNYVGYLLDLYAFLRYECSPDLKDGILNNFLFN
;
A
#
# COMPACT_ATOMS: atom_id res chain seq x y z
N ASP A 1 17.15 -12.88 13.26
CA ASP A 1 17.82 -11.59 13.05
C ASP A 1 18.27 -11.53 11.59
N LEU A 2 18.02 -10.40 10.91
CA LEU A 2 18.32 -10.25 9.49
C LEU A 2 19.83 -10.17 9.25
N ILE A 3 20.57 -9.53 10.15
CA ILE A 3 22.03 -9.39 10.04
C ILE A 3 22.67 -10.78 10.11
N GLN A 4 22.33 -11.57 11.13
CA GLN A 4 22.80 -12.95 11.26
C GLN A 4 22.47 -13.83 10.04
N HIS A 5 21.28 -13.64 9.43
CA HIS A 5 20.91 -14.41 8.25
C HIS A 5 21.85 -14.15 7.06
N PHE A 6 22.19 -12.88 6.81
CA PHE A 6 23.12 -12.53 5.73
C PHE A 6 24.57 -12.89 6.06
N ASP A 7 24.98 -12.86 7.33
CA ASP A 7 26.28 -13.37 7.77
C ASP A 7 26.43 -14.88 7.49
N ASP A 8 25.37 -15.66 7.77
CA ASP A 8 25.34 -17.09 7.50
C ASP A 8 25.37 -17.41 5.99
N LEU A 9 24.71 -16.59 5.16
CA LEU A 9 24.76 -16.71 3.71
C LEU A 9 26.13 -16.34 3.15
N ALA A 10 26.78 -15.31 3.70
CA ALA A 10 28.14 -14.92 3.35
C ALA A 10 29.13 -16.06 3.59
N ALA A 11 29.05 -16.71 4.76
CA ALA A 11 29.88 -17.86 5.11
C ALA A 11 29.69 -19.05 4.15
N LYS A 12 28.52 -19.17 3.52
CA LYS A 12 28.18 -20.23 2.56
C LYS A 12 28.38 -19.82 1.10
N THR A 13 28.87 -18.60 0.84
CA THR A 13 28.98 -18.03 -0.53
C THR A 13 27.63 -18.05 -1.27
N ALA A 14 26.54 -17.79 -0.54
CA ALA A 14 25.16 -17.88 -1.01
C ALA A 14 24.42 -16.53 -0.88
N ILE A 15 25.15 -15.41 -0.87
CA ILE A 15 24.54 -14.07 -0.90
C ILE A 15 23.85 -13.88 -2.26
N PRO A 16 22.56 -13.48 -2.28
CA PRO A 16 21.86 -13.19 -3.52
C PRO A 16 22.59 -12.10 -4.32
N THR A 17 22.65 -12.29 -5.63
CA THR A 17 23.11 -11.26 -6.57
C THR A 17 22.10 -10.12 -6.66
N LEU A 18 22.48 -8.99 -7.27
CA LEU A 18 21.53 -7.90 -7.52
C LEU A 18 20.39 -8.39 -8.43
N GLU A 19 20.70 -9.21 -9.42
CA GLU A 19 19.74 -9.81 -10.34
C GLU A 19 18.72 -10.66 -9.58
N ASP A 20 19.19 -11.51 -8.65
CA ASP A 20 18.30 -12.30 -7.80
C ASP A 20 17.39 -11.39 -6.95
N LEU A 21 17.92 -10.31 -6.38
CA LEU A 21 17.14 -9.37 -5.58
C LEU A 21 16.09 -8.62 -6.42
N LEU A 22 16.41 -8.26 -7.66
CA LEU A 22 15.48 -7.60 -8.58
C LEU A 22 14.36 -8.56 -9.01
N GLU A 23 14.68 -9.84 -9.24
CA GLU A 23 13.67 -10.86 -9.52
C GLU A 23 12.71 -11.04 -8.33
N HIS A 24 13.24 -11.15 -7.11
CA HIS A 24 12.41 -11.20 -5.91
C HIS A 24 11.57 -9.93 -5.73
N ALA A 25 12.14 -8.74 -6.00
CA ALA A 25 11.40 -7.48 -5.90
C ALA A 25 10.22 -7.43 -6.89
N HIS A 26 10.39 -7.97 -8.09
CA HIS A 26 9.30 -8.09 -9.07
C HIS A 26 8.16 -8.97 -8.54
N VAL A 27 8.49 -10.15 -8.01
CA VAL A 27 7.49 -11.06 -7.41
C VAL A 27 6.80 -10.38 -6.23
N LEU A 28 7.55 -9.73 -5.34
CA LEU A 28 6.98 -9.01 -4.19
C LEU A 28 6.03 -7.89 -4.63
N ARG A 29 6.37 -7.15 -5.68
CA ARG A 29 5.49 -6.12 -6.25
C ARG A 29 4.19 -6.74 -6.75
N GLU A 30 4.30 -7.74 -7.63
CA GLU A 30 3.14 -8.38 -8.26
C GLU A 30 2.21 -9.06 -7.27
N CYS A 31 2.77 -9.60 -6.18
CA CYS A 31 1.98 -10.22 -5.13
C CYS A 31 1.46 -9.21 -4.11
N TYR A 32 2.19 -8.15 -3.75
CA TYR A 32 1.87 -7.40 -2.53
C TYR A 32 1.69 -5.90 -2.68
N ALA A 33 1.87 -5.32 -3.87
CA ALA A 33 1.85 -3.86 -4.04
C ALA A 33 1.05 -3.37 -5.27
N THR A 34 0.31 -4.24 -5.95
CA THR A 34 -0.49 -3.88 -7.14
C THR A 34 -2.00 -3.89 -6.85
N GLN A 35 -2.78 -3.29 -7.74
CA GLN A 35 -4.25 -3.41 -7.72
C GLN A 35 -4.69 -4.86 -8.01
N ALA A 36 -4.02 -5.55 -8.94
CA ALA A 36 -4.30 -6.96 -9.25
C ALA A 36 -4.05 -7.88 -8.03
N ALA A 37 -2.97 -7.63 -7.28
CA ALA A 37 -2.74 -8.30 -5.99
C ALA A 37 -3.91 -8.12 -5.02
N TYR A 38 -4.42 -6.89 -4.90
CA TYR A 38 -5.57 -6.61 -4.04
C TYR A 38 -6.81 -7.39 -4.49
N GLU A 39 -7.11 -7.42 -5.79
CA GLU A 39 -8.26 -8.13 -6.35
C GLU A 39 -8.17 -9.64 -6.08
N ARG A 40 -7.01 -10.24 -6.32
CA ARG A 40 -6.73 -11.65 -5.97
C ARG A 40 -6.88 -11.91 -4.47
N ALA A 41 -6.50 -10.97 -3.61
CA ALA A 41 -6.66 -11.15 -2.17
C ALA A 41 -8.12 -11.04 -1.70
N VAL A 42 -8.97 -10.30 -2.44
CA VAL A 42 -10.39 -10.12 -2.10
C VAL A 42 -11.29 -11.21 -2.69
N ASP A 43 -10.91 -11.80 -3.81
CA ASP A 43 -11.69 -12.82 -4.52
C ASP A 43 -10.88 -14.11 -4.71
N LYS A 44 -11.40 -15.21 -4.16
CA LYS A 44 -10.77 -16.53 -4.28
C LYS A 44 -10.68 -17.02 -5.73
N SER A 45 -11.63 -16.68 -6.60
CA SER A 45 -11.59 -17.12 -8.01
C SER A 45 -10.43 -16.45 -8.76
N GLU A 46 -10.28 -15.14 -8.61
CA GLU A 46 -9.14 -14.38 -9.14
C GLU A 46 -7.80 -14.93 -8.61
N HIS A 47 -7.75 -15.33 -7.34
CA HIS A 47 -6.57 -15.98 -6.77
C HIS A 47 -6.25 -17.34 -7.40
N GLU A 48 -7.27 -18.18 -7.62
CA GLU A 48 -7.11 -19.52 -8.19
C GLU A 48 -6.76 -19.49 -9.69
N GLU A 49 -7.16 -18.44 -10.40
CA GLU A 49 -6.87 -18.24 -11.82
C GLU A 49 -5.50 -17.59 -12.08
N ALA A 50 -4.91 -16.90 -11.10
CA ALA A 50 -3.61 -16.23 -11.22
C ALA A 50 -2.45 -17.19 -11.54
N GLU A 51 -1.36 -16.67 -12.11
CA GLU A 51 -0.16 -17.47 -12.38
C GLU A 51 0.52 -17.90 -11.07
N ALA A 52 1.25 -19.02 -11.08
CA ALA A 52 1.81 -19.61 -9.86
C ALA A 52 2.72 -18.65 -9.08
N HIS A 53 3.44 -17.76 -9.77
CA HIS A 53 4.34 -16.77 -9.18
C HIS A 53 3.62 -15.54 -8.61
N GLU A 54 2.32 -15.39 -8.89
CA GLU A 54 1.46 -14.29 -8.44
C GLU A 54 0.53 -14.70 -7.30
N ARG A 55 0.54 -15.98 -6.93
CA ARG A 55 -0.29 -16.55 -5.87
C ARG A 55 0.36 -16.35 -4.51
N PHE A 56 -0.48 -16.01 -3.54
CA PHE A 56 -0.13 -16.03 -2.13
C PHE A 56 0.07 -17.46 -1.62
N PRO A 57 1.03 -17.69 -0.72
CA PRO A 57 1.10 -18.95 0.00
C PRO A 57 -0.10 -19.09 0.95
N GLU A 58 -0.85 -20.17 0.81
CA GLU A 58 -1.95 -20.48 1.74
C GLU A 58 -1.39 -20.97 3.08
N GLY A 59 -1.73 -20.25 4.15
CA GLY A 59 -1.37 -20.61 5.52
C GLY A 59 -2.42 -21.46 6.23
N THR A 60 -2.08 -21.98 7.41
CA THR A 60 -3.06 -22.58 8.31
C THR A 60 -3.93 -21.51 8.95
N ALA A 61 -5.21 -21.81 9.18
CA ALA A 61 -6.14 -20.90 9.85
C ALA A 61 -5.56 -20.39 11.18
N TRP A 62 -5.53 -19.06 11.34
CA TRP A 62 -5.05 -18.45 12.57
C TRP A 62 -5.96 -18.84 13.73
N THR A 63 -5.37 -19.35 14.80
CA THR A 63 -6.09 -19.68 16.04
C THR A 63 -5.79 -18.62 17.07
N ALA A 64 -6.83 -17.92 17.53
CA ALA A 64 -6.66 -16.92 18.57
C ALA A 64 -6.06 -17.55 19.83
N PRO A 65 -5.05 -16.94 20.47
CA PRO A 65 -4.63 -17.34 21.80
C PRO A 65 -5.86 -17.29 22.71
N CYS A 66 -6.20 -18.42 23.32
CA CYS A 66 -7.33 -18.51 24.24
C CYS A 66 -7.06 -17.52 25.39
N ALA A 67 -7.84 -16.44 25.47
CA ALA A 67 -7.73 -15.53 26.59
C ALA A 67 -8.09 -16.34 27.85
N PRO A 68 -7.30 -16.23 28.95
CA PRO A 68 -7.66 -16.89 30.19
C PRO A 68 -9.05 -16.43 30.62
N GLU A 69 -9.93 -17.39 30.91
CA GLU A 69 -11.30 -17.14 31.38
C GLU A 69 -11.26 -16.26 32.62
N GLU A 70 -11.69 -15.00 32.49
CA GLU A 70 -11.94 -14.18 33.66
C GLU A 70 -13.17 -14.73 34.41
N PRO A 71 -13.11 -14.88 35.74
CA PRO A 71 -14.19 -15.47 36.52
C PRO A 71 -15.46 -14.65 36.40
N THR A 72 -16.55 -15.37 36.13
CA THR A 72 -17.92 -14.88 36.01
C THR A 72 -18.34 -14.00 37.19
N ALA A 73 -18.48 -12.69 36.94
CA ALA A 73 -19.14 -11.77 37.87
C ALA A 73 -20.11 -10.84 37.15
N THR A 74 -21.40 -11.08 37.39
CA THR A 74 -22.55 -10.16 37.30
C THR A 74 -22.85 -9.46 35.97
N SER A 75 -24.07 -9.69 35.48
CA SER A 75 -24.77 -8.98 34.40
C SER A 75 -24.55 -7.46 34.40
N GLN A 76 -23.53 -7.01 33.70
CA GLN A 76 -23.46 -5.67 33.13
C GLN A 76 -23.23 -5.88 31.63
N LYS A 77 -24.07 -5.22 30.82
CA LYS A 77 -23.90 -5.19 29.37
C LYS A 77 -22.45 -4.76 29.11
N PRO A 78 -21.62 -5.58 28.45
CA PRO A 78 -20.24 -5.20 28.21
C PRO A 78 -20.25 -3.84 27.50
N PRO A 79 -19.35 -2.89 27.86
CA PRO A 79 -19.15 -1.71 27.03
C PRO A 79 -18.98 -2.22 25.61
N ALA A 80 -19.69 -1.63 24.64
CA ALA A 80 -19.61 -2.08 23.26
C ALA A 80 -18.13 -2.08 22.89
N GLY A 81 -17.53 -3.28 22.86
CA GLY A 81 -16.15 -3.45 22.47
C GLY A 81 -15.96 -2.83 21.08
N PRO A 82 -14.73 -2.54 20.67
CA PRO A 82 -14.48 -2.06 19.32
C PRO A 82 -15.26 -2.94 18.35
N GLN A 83 -16.16 -2.31 17.57
CA GLN A 83 -17.01 -3.06 16.65
C GLN A 83 -16.10 -3.77 15.65
N THR A 84 -15.92 -5.06 15.85
CA THR A 84 -15.16 -5.90 14.92
C THR A 84 -15.89 -5.87 13.59
N HIS A 85 -15.16 -5.51 12.53
CA HIS A 85 -15.67 -5.55 11.17
C HIS A 85 -16.25 -6.95 10.88
N LYS A 86 -17.44 -6.98 10.28
CA LYS A 86 -18.08 -8.21 9.83
C LYS A 86 -18.10 -8.20 8.32
N GLU A 87 -17.45 -9.19 7.73
CA GLU A 87 -17.49 -9.39 6.29
C GLU A 87 -18.92 -9.64 5.81
N PRO A 88 -19.25 -9.22 4.58
CA PRO A 88 -20.55 -9.51 3.99
C PRO A 88 -20.73 -11.01 3.79
N ALA A 89 -21.99 -11.45 3.73
CA ALA A 89 -22.31 -12.84 3.47
C ALA A 89 -21.75 -13.27 2.10
N GLY A 90 -21.02 -14.38 2.07
CA GLY A 90 -20.40 -14.92 0.85
C GLY A 90 -19.01 -14.37 0.53
N PHE A 91 -18.44 -13.49 1.38
CA PHE A 91 -17.03 -13.12 1.26
C PHE A 91 -16.14 -14.35 1.41
N ASN A 92 -15.24 -14.55 0.44
CA ASN A 92 -14.38 -15.74 0.32
C ASN A 92 -12.88 -15.40 0.21
N GLY A 93 -12.52 -14.11 0.32
CA GLY A 93 -11.13 -13.65 0.29
C GLY A 93 -10.50 -13.44 1.67
N ASP A 94 -9.37 -12.75 1.69
CA ASP A 94 -8.62 -12.35 2.88
C ASP A 94 -8.59 -10.81 3.01
N ARG A 95 -9.42 -10.30 3.94
CA ARG A 95 -9.51 -8.87 4.23
C ARG A 95 -8.22 -8.29 4.81
N VAL A 96 -7.53 -9.07 5.65
CA VAL A 96 -6.32 -8.59 6.33
C VAL A 96 -5.20 -8.44 5.32
N LEU A 97 -5.03 -9.44 4.45
CA LEU A 97 -4.06 -9.41 3.37
C LEU A 97 -4.36 -8.29 2.37
N SER A 98 -5.59 -8.21 1.86
CA SER A 98 -6.00 -7.16 0.92
C SER A 98 -5.79 -5.74 1.46
N ASN A 99 -6.12 -5.49 2.72
CA ASN A 99 -5.82 -4.19 3.36
C ASN A 99 -4.31 -3.92 3.46
N SER A 100 -3.51 -4.95 3.75
CA SER A 100 -2.06 -4.83 3.83
C SER A 100 -1.44 -4.52 2.45
N ILE A 101 -2.00 -5.09 1.38
CA ILE A 101 -1.61 -4.81 -0.01
C ILE A 101 -1.92 -3.36 -0.39
N LEU A 102 -3.13 -2.87 -0.07
CA LEU A 102 -3.48 -1.47 -0.29
C LEU A 102 -2.54 -0.53 0.47
N PHE A 103 -2.24 -0.86 1.72
CA PHE A 103 -1.28 -0.10 2.52
C PHE A 103 0.10 -0.06 1.86
N LEU A 104 0.66 -1.21 1.43
CA LEU A 104 1.97 -1.25 0.79
C LEU A 104 2.02 -0.44 -0.51
N ARG A 105 0.96 -0.50 -1.32
CA ARG A 105 0.85 0.30 -2.54
C ARG A 105 0.84 1.80 -2.25
N GLU A 106 0.00 2.24 -1.33
CA GLU A 106 -0.11 3.65 -0.95
C GLU A 106 1.17 4.17 -0.28
N PHE A 107 1.77 3.33 0.57
CA PHE A 107 3.06 3.61 1.19
C PHE A 107 4.17 3.75 0.14
N GLY A 108 4.15 2.95 -0.92
CA GLY A 108 5.08 3.10 -2.05
C GLY A 108 5.02 4.48 -2.69
N TRP A 109 3.83 5.03 -2.92
CA TRP A 109 3.66 6.39 -3.43
C TRP A 109 4.12 7.45 -2.45
N TRP A 110 3.87 7.25 -1.15
CA TRP A 110 4.36 8.15 -0.10
C TRP A 110 5.88 8.17 -0.04
N VAL A 111 6.54 7.01 -0.11
CA VAL A 111 8.01 6.90 -0.15
C VAL A 111 8.56 7.63 -1.37
N GLU A 112 7.93 7.47 -2.53
CA GLU A 112 8.34 8.16 -3.75
C GLU A 112 8.29 9.69 -3.59
N MET A 113 7.22 10.23 -2.97
CA MET A 113 7.15 11.66 -2.65
C MET A 113 8.22 12.07 -1.64
N TYR A 114 8.44 11.24 -0.63
CA TYR A 114 9.42 11.49 0.43
C TYR A 114 10.85 11.65 -0.12
N TYR A 115 11.20 10.92 -1.20
CA TYR A 115 12.47 11.11 -1.91
C TYR A 115 12.43 12.27 -2.90
N ALA A 116 11.34 12.43 -3.66
CA ALA A 116 11.23 13.47 -4.68
C ALA A 116 11.33 14.90 -4.10
N ILE A 117 10.74 15.14 -2.93
CA ILE A 117 10.73 16.47 -2.28
C ILE A 117 12.14 16.99 -1.95
N PRO A 118 12.97 16.28 -1.16
CA PRO A 118 14.32 16.76 -0.82
C PRO A 118 15.29 16.77 -2.01
N GLU A 119 15.07 15.92 -3.02
CA GLU A 119 15.84 15.94 -4.27
C GLU A 119 15.44 17.12 -5.17
N GLY A 120 14.33 17.76 -4.87
CA GLY A 120 13.74 18.80 -5.68
C GLY A 120 13.20 18.32 -7.02
N ASP A 121 12.84 17.03 -7.12
CA ASP A 121 12.23 16.47 -8.32
C ASP A 121 10.72 16.73 -8.33
N VAL A 122 10.37 17.96 -8.74
CA VAL A 122 8.97 18.38 -8.88
C VAL A 122 8.25 17.55 -9.94
N GLY A 123 8.97 17.03 -10.95
CA GLY A 123 8.39 16.16 -11.96
C GLY A 123 7.78 14.90 -11.33
N ARG A 124 8.58 14.16 -10.57
CA ARG A 124 8.14 12.96 -9.83
C ARG A 124 7.02 13.28 -8.85
N LEU A 125 7.16 14.37 -8.08
CA LEU A 125 6.12 14.84 -7.16
C LEU A 125 4.77 15.04 -7.88
N MET A 126 4.78 15.74 -9.01
CA MET A 126 3.56 16.04 -9.78
C MET A 126 2.91 14.78 -10.36
N GLU A 127 3.67 13.76 -10.75
CA GLU A 127 3.08 12.47 -11.18
C GLU A 127 2.34 11.78 -10.03
N ILE A 128 2.88 11.81 -8.81
CA ILE A 128 2.23 11.19 -7.65
C ILE A 128 0.98 11.97 -7.22
N LEU A 129 1.04 13.31 -7.27
CA LEU A 129 -0.12 14.15 -6.95
C LEU A 129 -1.32 13.85 -7.88
N LYS A 130 -1.09 13.48 -9.14
CA LYS A 130 -2.17 13.03 -10.04
C LYS A 130 -2.84 11.75 -9.55
N ILE A 131 -2.05 10.78 -9.07
CA ILE A 131 -2.58 9.54 -8.48
C ILE A 131 -3.44 9.88 -7.26
N TYR A 132 -2.97 10.80 -6.40
CA TYR A 132 -3.66 11.19 -5.19
C TYR A 132 -5.00 11.91 -5.43
N ILE A 133 -5.22 12.52 -6.60
CA ILE A 133 -6.56 13.03 -6.98
C ILE A 133 -7.58 11.88 -6.91
N PHE A 134 -7.25 10.72 -7.49
CA PHE A 134 -8.13 9.55 -7.50
C PHE A 134 -8.22 8.90 -6.12
N THR A 135 -7.09 8.76 -5.42
CA THR A 135 -7.06 8.20 -4.06
C THR A 135 -7.96 9.01 -3.11
N PHE A 136 -7.81 10.34 -3.07
CA PHE A 136 -8.67 11.18 -2.24
C PHE A 136 -10.12 11.19 -2.72
N GLY A 137 -10.35 11.09 -4.03
CA GLY A 137 -11.68 10.97 -4.63
C GLY A 137 -12.48 9.79 -4.09
N GLY A 138 -11.79 8.68 -3.77
CA GLY A 138 -12.38 7.51 -3.14
C GLY A 138 -12.63 7.63 -1.62
N THR A 139 -12.25 8.74 -0.99
CA THR A 139 -12.36 8.93 0.46
C THR A 139 -13.36 10.03 0.83
N ALA A 140 -13.60 10.25 2.13
CA ALA A 140 -14.39 11.38 2.59
C ALA A 140 -13.66 12.75 2.49
N ASN A 141 -12.38 12.76 2.05
CA ASN A 141 -11.51 13.94 2.08
C ASN A 141 -11.59 14.81 0.80
N GLN A 142 -12.79 15.25 0.47
CA GLN A 142 -13.08 15.94 -0.82
C GLN A 142 -12.35 17.27 -1.01
N ASN A 143 -11.94 17.95 0.08
CA ASN A 143 -11.16 19.19 -0.01
C ASN A 143 -9.82 19.00 -0.73
N TYR A 144 -9.15 17.86 -0.51
CA TYR A 144 -7.86 17.58 -1.15
C TYR A 144 -8.04 17.27 -2.65
N VAL A 145 -9.16 16.65 -3.01
CA VAL A 145 -9.50 16.39 -4.42
C VAL A 145 -9.64 17.70 -5.18
N GLY A 146 -10.44 18.64 -4.65
CA GLY A 146 -10.65 19.94 -5.28
C GLY A 146 -9.34 20.69 -5.46
N TYR A 147 -8.54 20.78 -4.39
CA TYR A 147 -7.23 21.46 -4.45
C TYR A 147 -6.28 20.85 -5.49
N LEU A 148 -6.10 19.53 -5.48
CA LEU A 148 -5.17 18.87 -6.41
C LEU A 148 -5.67 18.92 -7.85
N LEU A 149 -6.98 18.82 -8.06
CA LEU A 149 -7.59 18.91 -9.38
C LEU A 149 -7.45 20.32 -9.96
N ASP A 150 -7.70 21.36 -9.15
CA ASP A 150 -7.53 22.76 -9.54
C ASP A 150 -6.06 23.04 -9.87
N LEU A 151 -5.13 22.58 -9.03
CA LEU A 151 -3.69 22.69 -9.29
C LEU A 151 -3.29 22.02 -10.60
N TYR A 152 -3.76 20.79 -10.83
CA TYR A 152 -3.48 20.05 -12.07
C TYR A 152 -4.07 20.77 -13.29
N ALA A 153 -5.33 21.18 -13.23
CA ALA A 153 -6.01 21.87 -14.32
C ALA A 153 -5.33 23.19 -14.66
N PHE A 154 -4.99 23.97 -13.63
CA PHE A 154 -4.26 25.22 -13.76
C PHE A 154 -2.92 25.00 -14.49
N LEU A 155 -2.07 24.09 -13.98
CA LEU A 155 -0.75 23.82 -14.58
C LEU A 155 -0.82 23.18 -15.97
N ARG A 156 -1.90 22.46 -16.29
CA ARG A 156 -2.02 21.72 -17.56
C ARG A 156 -2.67 22.51 -18.68
N TYR A 157 -3.67 23.33 -18.35
CA TYR A 157 -4.58 23.93 -19.34
C TYR A 157 -4.66 25.46 -19.26
N GLU A 158 -4.41 26.07 -18.11
CA GLU A 158 -4.65 27.51 -17.90
C GLU A 158 -3.37 28.33 -17.84
N CYS A 159 -2.29 27.71 -17.36
CA CYS A 159 -1.00 28.37 -17.16
C CYS A 159 -0.24 28.52 -18.49
N SER A 160 0.34 29.71 -18.72
CA SER A 160 1.27 29.88 -19.84
C SER A 160 2.53 29.03 -19.61
N PRO A 161 3.25 28.62 -20.67
CA PRO A 161 4.50 27.86 -20.52
C PRO A 161 5.49 28.52 -19.56
N ASP A 162 5.74 29.82 -19.73
CA ASP A 162 6.68 30.57 -18.89
C ASP A 162 6.26 30.62 -17.42
N LEU A 163 4.97 30.79 -17.14
CA LEU A 163 4.46 30.81 -15.76
C LEU A 163 4.51 29.40 -15.14
N LYS A 164 4.20 28.36 -15.92
CA LYS A 164 4.28 26.98 -15.49
C LYS A 164 5.71 26.62 -15.10
N ASP A 165 6.67 26.96 -15.96
CA ASP A 165 8.08 26.71 -15.69
C ASP A 165 8.55 27.52 -14.48
N GLY A 166 8.13 28.77 -14.35
CA GLY A 166 8.38 29.59 -13.17
C GLY A 166 7.85 28.95 -11.88
N ILE A 167 6.63 28.41 -11.89
CA ILE A 167 6.03 27.74 -10.73
C ILE A 167 6.75 26.44 -10.42
N LEU A 168 6.95 25.56 -11.41
CA LEU A 168 7.57 24.25 -11.19
C LEU A 168 9.02 24.38 -10.72
N ASN A 169 9.78 25.36 -11.21
CA ASN A 169 11.15 25.63 -10.73
C ASN A 169 11.21 26.19 -9.31
N ASN A 170 10.08 26.67 -8.76
CA ASN A 170 10.00 27.25 -7.41
C ASN A 170 9.01 26.50 -6.50
N PHE A 171 8.55 25.31 -6.92
CA PHE A 171 7.46 24.58 -6.25
C PHE A 171 7.88 23.98 -4.89
N LEU A 172 9.17 24.02 -4.57
CA LEU A 172 9.74 23.35 -3.41
C LEU A 172 9.94 24.32 -2.26
N PHE A 173 9.49 23.88 -1.09
CA PHE A 173 9.81 24.50 0.19
C PHE A 173 11.24 24.08 0.59
N ASN A 174 12.06 25.07 0.98
CA ASN A 174 13.30 24.82 1.74
C ASN A 174 13.00 24.20 3.11
#